data_AF-N9WF59-F1
#
_entry.id   AF-N9WF59-F1
#
_cell.length_a   1.000
_cell.length_b   1.000
_cell.length_c   1.000
_cell.angle_alpha   90.00
_cell.angle_beta   90.00
_cell.angle_gamma   90.00
#
_symmetry.space_group_name_H-M   'P 1'
#
loop_
_entity.id
_entity.type
_entity.pdbx_description
1 polymer ?
#
loop_
_entity_poly.entity_id
_entity_poly.type
_entity_poly.pdbx_seq_one_letter_code
_entity_poly.pdbx_strand_id
1 'polypeptide(L)'
;MTNEQMIKIIQKAVDKYGEKQLDIAQEELAELIQAISKYKRASTPDEIAKARNNVIEELADVCIMVKQICFLLDFNRDDLITNMMKYKLRRLDQRMENE
;
A
#
# COMPACT_ATOMS: atom_id res chain seq x y z
N MET A 1 -2.66 -19.02 -3.80
CA MET A 1 -3.89 -18.23 -4.10
C MET A 1 -3.66 -17.51 -5.43
N THR A 2 -4.62 -17.52 -6.35
CA THR A 2 -4.51 -16.82 -7.65
C THR A 2 -4.92 -15.35 -7.52
N ASN A 3 -4.51 -14.51 -8.50
CA ASN A 3 -4.92 -13.10 -8.53
C ASN A 3 -6.45 -12.92 -8.57
N GLU A 4 -7.16 -13.77 -9.32
CA GLU A 4 -8.63 -13.76 -9.34
C GLU A 4 -9.24 -14.08 -7.98
N GLN A 5 -8.67 -15.05 -7.25
CA GLN A 5 -9.12 -15.38 -5.90
C GLN A 5 -8.91 -14.19 -4.94
N MET A 6 -7.78 -13.51 -5.04
CA MET A 6 -7.51 -12.30 -4.26
C MET A 6 -8.53 -11.18 -4.53
N ILE A 7 -8.79 -10.89 -5.81
CA ILE A 7 -9.74 -9.86 -6.21
C ILE A 7 -11.15 -10.17 -5.68
N LYS A 8 -11.57 -11.44 -5.75
CA LYS A 8 -12.87 -11.87 -5.21
C LYS A 8 -12.97 -11.64 -3.69
N ILE A 9 -11.90 -11.84 -2.94
CA ILE A 9 -11.87 -11.59 -1.49
C ILE A 9 -11.94 -10.09 -1.21
N ILE A 10 -11.17 -9.29 -1.94
CA ILE A 10 -11.16 -7.83 -1.86
C ILE A 10 -12.56 -7.26 -2.15
N GLN A 11 -13.21 -7.70 -3.23
CA GLN A 11 -14.56 -7.25 -3.56
C GLN A 11 -15.56 -7.61 -2.45
N LYS A 12 -15.50 -8.84 -1.92
CA LYS A 12 -16.35 -9.25 -0.79
C LYS A 12 -16.14 -8.39 0.46
N ALA A 13 -14.90 -7.97 0.73
CA ALA A 13 -14.61 -7.10 1.87
C ALA A 13 -15.20 -5.70 1.65
N VAL A 14 -15.04 -5.13 0.46
CA VAL A 14 -15.63 -3.84 0.06
C VAL A 14 -17.17 -3.91 0.13
N ASP A 15 -17.79 -4.94 -0.43
CA ASP A 15 -19.25 -5.11 -0.42
C ASP A 15 -19.82 -5.25 1.00
N LYS A 16 -19.07 -5.91 1.89
CA LYS A 16 -19.51 -6.17 3.27
C LYS A 16 -19.30 -4.98 4.20
N TYR A 17 -18.18 -4.28 4.08
CA TYR A 17 -17.75 -3.28 5.05
C TYR A 17 -17.84 -1.84 4.54
N GLY A 18 -17.90 -1.62 3.22
CA GLY A 18 -18.10 -0.32 2.59
C GLY A 18 -17.07 0.72 3.05
N GLU A 19 -17.55 1.94 3.32
CA GLU A 19 -16.72 3.09 3.69
C GLU A 19 -15.84 2.87 4.93
N LYS A 20 -16.21 1.96 5.84
CA LYS A 20 -15.36 1.63 7.00
C LYS A 20 -13.98 1.10 6.60
N GLN A 21 -13.82 0.57 5.39
CA GLN A 21 -12.51 0.18 4.88
C GLN A 21 -11.57 1.38 4.69
N LEU A 22 -12.08 2.61 4.56
CA LEU A 22 -11.23 3.81 4.53
C LEU A 22 -10.58 4.06 5.89
N ASP A 23 -11.31 3.86 6.99
CA ASP A 23 -10.76 3.99 8.34
C ASP A 23 -9.69 2.93 8.59
N ILE A 24 -9.96 1.66 8.22
CA ILE A 24 -8.97 0.59 8.29
C ILE A 24 -7.75 0.94 7.44
N ALA A 25 -7.93 1.50 6.24
CA ALA A 25 -6.79 1.88 5.41
C ALA A 25 -5.92 2.97 6.07
N GLN A 26 -6.52 3.88 6.86
CA GLN A 26 -5.75 4.86 7.64
C GLN A 26 -4.95 4.18 8.76
N GLU A 27 -5.52 3.19 9.44
CA GLU A 27 -4.84 2.40 10.48
C GLU A 27 -3.61 1.68 9.90
N GLU A 28 -3.78 0.91 8.83
CA GLU A 28 -2.68 0.16 8.19
C GLU A 28 -1.58 1.10 7.66
N LEU A 29 -1.96 2.26 7.12
CA LEU A 29 -0.99 3.29 6.70
C LEU A 29 -0.20 3.84 7.89
N ALA A 30 -0.84 4.03 9.05
CA ALA A 30 -0.17 4.48 10.27
C ALA A 30 0.79 3.41 10.82
N GLU A 31 0.42 2.13 10.73
CA GLU A 31 1.25 1.01 11.12
C GLU A 31 2.49 0.89 10.22
N LEU A 32 2.33 1.03 8.90
CA LEU A 32 3.48 1.08 7.98
C LEU A 32 4.40 2.27 8.27
N ILE A 33 3.86 3.46 8.56
CA ILE A 33 4.67 4.63 8.97
C ILE A 33 5.51 4.28 10.22
N GLN A 34 4.90 3.62 11.20
CA GLN A 34 5.59 3.21 12.42
C GLN A 34 6.66 2.14 12.14
N ALA A 35 6.36 1.15 11.31
CA ALA A 35 7.28 0.08 10.94
C ALA A 35 8.51 0.63 10.21
N ILE A 36 8.33 1.54 9.24
CA ILE A 36 9.42 2.23 8.56
C ILE A 36 10.28 3.02 9.56
N SER A 37 9.63 3.72 10.51
CA SER A 37 10.33 4.49 11.55
C SER A 37 11.13 3.60 12.51
N LYS A 38 10.68 2.37 12.78
CA LYS A 38 11.43 1.37 13.54
C LYS A 38 12.60 0.82 12.73
N TYR A 39 12.38 0.48 11.45
CA TYR A 39 13.43 0.00 10.54
C TYR A 39 14.60 0.98 10.42
N LYS A 40 14.31 2.28 10.27
CA LYS A 40 15.35 3.32 10.19
C LYS A 40 16.19 3.49 11.46
N ARG A 41 15.67 3.09 12.63
CA ARG A 41 16.35 3.20 13.93
C ARG A 41 17.00 1.89 14.38
N ALA A 42 16.72 0.78 13.70
CA ALA A 42 17.30 -0.51 14.02
C ALA A 42 18.82 -0.45 13.83
N SER A 43 19.57 -0.95 14.82
CA SER A 43 21.02 -0.80 14.89
C SER A 43 21.75 -2.12 15.04
N THR A 44 21.09 -3.11 15.64
CA THR A 44 21.61 -4.47 15.77
C THR A 44 21.06 -5.38 14.67
N PRO A 45 21.77 -6.47 14.31
CA PRO A 45 21.28 -7.43 13.33
C PRO A 45 19.89 -7.98 13.63
N ASP A 46 19.60 -8.28 14.91
CA ASP A 46 18.30 -8.80 15.36
C ASP A 46 17.19 -7.76 15.23
N GLU A 47 17.46 -6.50 15.60
CA GLU A 47 16.52 -5.40 15.41
C GLU A 47 16.23 -5.15 13.93
N ILE A 48 17.25 -5.22 13.07
CA ILE A 48 17.10 -5.02 11.62
C ILE A 48 16.25 -6.14 11.03
N ALA A 49 16.53 -7.40 11.39
CA ALA A 49 15.75 -8.55 10.91
C ALA A 49 14.28 -8.44 11.33
N LYS A 50 14.02 -8.11 12.60
CA LYS A 50 12.65 -7.91 13.10
C LYS A 50 11.97 -6.74 12.40
N ALA A 51 12.60 -5.57 12.35
CA ALA A 51 12.01 -4.39 11.74
C ALA A 51 11.76 -4.59 10.23
N ARG A 52 12.62 -5.34 9.54
CA ARG A 52 12.41 -5.72 8.13
C ARG A 52 11.13 -6.54 7.96
N ASN A 53 10.93 -7.55 8.81
CA ASN A 53 9.74 -8.40 8.73
C ASN A 53 8.47 -7.60 9.02
N ASN A 54 8.50 -6.72 10.03
CA ASN A 54 7.38 -5.82 10.29
C ASN A 54 7.08 -4.93 9.08
N VAL A 55 8.08 -4.32 8.44
CA VAL A 55 7.83 -3.51 7.23
C VAL A 55 7.20 -4.34 6.10
N ILE A 56 7.59 -5.60 5.93
CA ILE A 56 7.01 -6.49 4.91
C ILE A 56 5.53 -6.77 5.20
N GLU A 57 5.19 -7.02 6.46
CA GLU A 57 3.82 -7.27 6.93
C GLU A 57 2.94 -6.05 6.69
N GLU A 58 3.27 -4.89 7.27
CA GLU A 58 2.45 -3.68 7.12
C GLU A 58 2.37 -3.20 5.66
N LEU A 59 3.43 -3.43 4.86
CA LEU A 59 3.40 -3.09 3.44
C LEU A 59 2.43 -4.00 2.67
N ALA A 60 2.32 -5.28 3.05
CA ALA A 60 1.36 -6.20 2.46
C ALA A 60 -0.07 -5.77 2.81
N ASP A 61 -0.31 -5.38 4.06
CA ASP A 61 -1.63 -4.92 4.53
C ASP A 61 -2.03 -3.61 3.83
N VAL A 62 -1.13 -2.63 3.73
CA VAL A 62 -1.35 -1.41 2.93
C VAL A 62 -1.60 -1.75 1.46
N CYS A 63 -0.87 -2.69 0.86
CA CYS A 63 -1.12 -3.10 -0.53
C CYS A 63 -2.54 -3.68 -0.72
N ILE A 64 -3.06 -4.41 0.27
CA ILE A 64 -4.43 -4.93 0.26
C ILE A 64 -5.41 -3.76 0.38
N MET A 65 -5.20 -2.86 1.34
CA MET A 65 -6.09 -1.73 1.59
C MET A 65 -6.14 -0.74 0.42
N VAL A 66 -5.02 -0.47 -0.25
CA VAL A 66 -4.99 0.35 -1.47
C VAL A 66 -5.87 -0.28 -2.57
N LYS A 67 -5.85 -1.61 -2.73
CA LYS A 67 -6.76 -2.26 -3.68
C LYS A 67 -8.21 -2.08 -3.27
N GLN A 68 -8.53 -2.27 -1.99
CA GLN A 68 -9.89 -2.05 -1.48
C GLN A 68 -10.38 -0.62 -1.74
N ILE A 69 -9.53 0.40 -1.50
CA ILE A 69 -9.83 1.80 -1.82
C ILE A 69 -10.15 1.96 -3.31
N CYS A 70 -9.35 1.38 -4.20
CA CYS A 70 -9.59 1.49 -5.63
C CYS A 70 -10.92 0.86 -6.07
N PHE A 71 -11.34 -0.25 -5.43
CA PHE A 71 -12.65 -0.86 -5.68
C PHE A 71 -13.79 -0.02 -5.09
N LEU A 72 -13.64 0.46 -3.86
CA LEU A 72 -14.65 1.24 -3.16
C LEU A 72 -14.96 2.57 -3.88
N LEU A 73 -13.94 3.23 -4.43
CA LEU A 73 -14.05 4.54 -5.08
C LEU A 73 -14.13 4.47 -6.62
N ASP A 74 -14.28 3.27 -7.19
CA ASP A 74 -14.33 3.01 -8.65
C ASP A 74 -13.08 3.54 -9.40
N PHE A 75 -11.92 3.61 -8.75
CA PHE A 75 -10.65 4.05 -9.35
C PHE A 75 -9.96 2.96 -10.19
N ASN A 76 -10.50 1.76 -10.21
CA ASN A 76 -10.02 0.67 -11.07
C ASN A 76 -10.40 0.86 -12.56
N ARG A 77 -11.13 1.92 -12.89
CA ARG A 77 -11.59 2.23 -14.25
C ARG A 77 -10.56 3.05 -15.02
N ASP A 78 -10.50 2.80 -16.32
CA ASP A 78 -9.87 3.66 -17.33
C ASP A 78 -8.40 4.04 -17.06
N ASP A 79 -7.63 3.15 -16.43
CA ASP A 79 -6.20 3.33 -16.15
C ASP A 79 -5.86 4.64 -15.41
N LEU A 80 -6.81 5.27 -14.71
CA LEU A 80 -6.64 6.60 -14.13
C LEU A 80 -5.44 6.67 -13.17
N ILE A 81 -5.35 5.71 -12.24
CA ILE A 81 -4.24 5.60 -11.29
C ILE A 81 -2.94 5.30 -12.01
N THR A 82 -2.93 4.35 -12.96
CA THR A 82 -1.75 3.97 -13.74
C THR A 82 -1.19 5.17 -14.52
N ASN A 83 -2.04 5.97 -15.16
CA ASN A 83 -1.65 7.15 -15.91
C ASN A 83 -1.08 8.25 -14.99
N MET A 84 -1.71 8.47 -13.83
CA MET A 84 -1.20 9.38 -12.81
C MET A 84 0.17 8.93 -12.26
N MET A 85 0.36 7.63 -12.02
CA MET A 85 1.64 7.06 -11.60
C MET A 85 2.72 7.29 -12.65
N LYS A 86 2.45 6.98 -13.93
CA LYS A 86 3.39 7.24 -15.05
C LYS A 86 3.80 8.70 -15.11
N TYR A 87 2.86 9.62 -14.99
CA TYR A 87 3.14 11.06 -14.98
C TYR A 87 4.06 11.45 -13.80
N LYS A 88 3.76 10.99 -12.58
CA LYS A 88 4.57 11.28 -11.39
C LYS A 88 5.97 10.67 -11.46
N LEU A 89 6.11 9.46 -11.99
CA LEU A 89 7.40 8.79 -12.19
C LEU A 89 8.26 9.54 -13.21
N ARG A 90 7.71 9.96 -14.35
CA ARG A 90 8.44 10.82 -15.30
C ARG A 90 8.95 12.10 -14.65
N ARG A 91 8.15 12.72 -13.78
CA ARG A 91 8.56 13.93 -13.05
C ARG A 91 9.66 13.65 -12.02
N LEU A 92 9.69 12.45 -11.43
CA LEU A 92 10.75 12.05 -10.52
C LEU A 92 12.05 11.78 -11.28
N ASP A 93 11.96 11.08 -12.41
CA ASP A 93 13.09 10.79 -13.31
C ASP A 93 13.79 12.08 -13.76
N GLN A 94 13.02 13.04 -14.26
CA GLN A 94 13.53 14.36 -14.61
C GLN A 94 14.20 15.11 -13.46
N ARG A 95 13.78 14.91 -12.21
CA ARG A 95 14.44 15.56 -11.06
C ARG A 95 15.80 14.93 -10.80
N MET A 96 15.89 13.60 -10.85
CA MET A 96 17.15 12.88 -10.67
C MET A 96 18.16 13.18 -11.77
N GLU A 97 17.73 13.43 -13.01
CA GLU A 97 18.61 13.86 -14.11
C GLU A 97 19.18 15.28 -13.92
N ASN A 98 18.55 16.10 -13.09
CA ASN A 98 18.94 17.49 -12.84
C ASN A 98 19.65 17.67 -11.47
N GLU A 99 19.91 16.58 -10.74
CA GLU A 99 20.74 16.54 -9.51
C GLU A 99 22.18 16.13 -9.83
#